data_AF-A0A6A6Y960-F1
#
_entry.id   AF-A0A6A6Y960-F1
#
_cell.length_a   1.000
_cell.length_b   1.000
_cell.length_c   1.000
_cell.angle_alpha   90.00
_cell.angle_beta   90.00
_cell.angle_gamma   90.00
#
_symmetry.space_group_name_H-M   'P 1'
#
loop_
_entity.id
_entity.type
_entity.pdbx_description
1 polymer ?
#
loop_
_entity_poly.entity_id
_entity_poly.type
_entity_poly.pdbx_seq_one_letter_code
_entity_poly.pdbx_strand_id
1 'polypeptide(L)'
;MARPNFLDLPAELRQQIASETMYIRIGRTQFRVTTPLCGVCKQLEADIDEMRNSWLPSATTDTSILLSYTKTTNALSCLSIHYNQLARSSGRSWPGILHVRLRYWSNIIPPQRSSRTKSPLVLLKVVDLGTFRAHGLPTSVQTFQLDLDMPPAIVKYLEDYWPGGSRLQGPPIYELQQRFWWQNVASGVEKVYAFMKSHHGWKEEGSRGRKYITVDGQEIEFKVIGKMPESQAEAMVHGENAKWWKLVNRPSTMILDGYLNDLKSMRLKMLEKAIAQAKLSEQAPRKRKREDEMNPRLKKRKTKLGRPGQS
;
A
#
# COMPACT_ATOMS: atom_id res chain seq x y z
N MET A 1 -3.57 -42.04 24.23
CA MET A 1 -3.52 -42.10 22.75
C MET A 1 -2.41 -41.18 22.28
N ALA A 2 -1.42 -41.70 21.56
CA ALA A 2 -0.37 -40.85 20.99
C ALA A 2 -1.00 -39.93 19.93
N ARG A 3 -0.64 -38.65 19.93
CA ARG A 3 -1.06 -37.74 18.86
C ARG A 3 -0.32 -38.15 17.59
N PRO A 4 -1.02 -38.32 16.45
CA PRO A 4 -0.37 -38.64 15.19
C PRO A 4 0.62 -37.52 14.83
N ASN A 5 1.85 -37.92 14.50
CA ASN A 5 2.89 -37.02 14.02
C ASN A 5 2.82 -36.91 12.50
N PHE A 6 3.23 -35.77 11.95
CA PHE A 6 3.32 -35.57 10.50
C PHE A 6 4.22 -36.61 9.81
N LEU A 7 5.23 -37.11 10.53
CA LEU A 7 6.12 -38.18 10.05
C LEU A 7 5.44 -39.55 9.92
N ASP A 8 4.33 -39.76 10.63
CA ASP A 8 3.56 -41.01 10.57
C ASP A 8 2.64 -41.06 9.33
N LEU A 9 2.57 -39.96 8.58
CA LEU A 9 1.82 -39.92 7.32
C LEU A 9 2.56 -40.70 6.22
N PRO A 10 1.82 -41.43 5.36
CA PRO A 10 2.34 -41.95 4.10
C PRO A 10 3.04 -40.88 3.26
N ALA A 11 4.06 -41.28 2.50
CA ALA A 11 4.88 -40.37 1.71
C ALA A 11 4.02 -39.56 0.71
N GLU A 12 2.99 -40.17 0.15
CA GLU A 12 2.05 -39.56 -0.79
C GLU A 12 1.32 -38.36 -0.16
N LEU A 13 0.87 -38.50 1.09
CA LEU A 13 0.20 -37.42 1.81
C LEU A 13 1.19 -36.31 2.22
N ARG A 14 2.42 -36.67 2.62
CA ARG A 14 3.46 -35.67 2.92
C ARG A 14 3.83 -34.86 1.68
N GLN A 15 4.00 -35.55 0.55
CA GLN A 15 4.25 -34.94 -0.75
C GLN A 15 3.09 -34.04 -1.18
N GLN A 16 1.84 -34.49 -1.03
CA GLN A 16 0.67 -33.67 -1.33
C GLN A 16 0.68 -32.36 -0.50
N ILE A 17 0.83 -32.46 0.83
CA ILE A 17 0.87 -31.29 1.72
C ILE A 17 2.02 -30.35 1.34
N ALA A 18 3.20 -30.91 1.06
CA ALA A 18 4.33 -30.11 0.67
C ALA A 18 4.10 -29.43 -0.70
N SER A 19 3.48 -30.09 -1.67
CA SER A 19 3.13 -29.52 -2.98
C SER A 19 2.15 -28.35 -2.89
N GLU A 20 1.20 -28.42 -1.96
CA GLU A 20 0.20 -27.37 -1.69
C GLU A 20 0.78 -26.16 -0.95
N THR A 21 1.96 -26.30 -0.34
CA THR A 21 2.64 -25.23 0.41
C THR A 21 3.85 -24.65 -0.34
N MET A 22 4.20 -25.20 -1.50
CA MET A 22 5.26 -24.65 -2.33
C MET A 22 4.81 -23.34 -2.98
N TYR A 23 5.74 -22.38 -3.02
CA TYR A 23 5.53 -21.10 -3.70
C TYR A 23 6.83 -20.62 -4.36
N ILE A 24 6.68 -19.75 -5.35
CA ILE A 24 7.79 -19.20 -6.12
C ILE A 24 8.22 -17.88 -5.50
N ARG A 25 9.52 -17.77 -5.17
CA ARG A 25 10.15 -16.51 -4.77
C ARG A 25 10.99 -15.95 -5.89
N ILE A 26 10.70 -14.72 -6.31
CA ILE A 26 11.48 -14.01 -7.33
C ILE A 26 12.60 -13.19 -6.67
N GLY A 27 13.83 -13.55 -7.01
CA GLY A 27 15.03 -12.76 -6.72
C GLY A 27 15.31 -11.76 -7.84
N ARG A 28 16.45 -11.06 -7.75
CA ARG A 28 16.84 -10.07 -8.76
C ARG A 28 17.08 -10.68 -10.14
N THR A 29 17.75 -11.83 -10.21
CA THR A 29 18.16 -12.46 -11.47
C THR A 29 17.73 -13.90 -11.59
N GLN A 30 17.14 -14.47 -10.55
CA GLN A 30 16.76 -15.88 -10.47
C GLN A 30 15.47 -16.02 -9.69
N PHE A 31 14.77 -17.13 -9.88
CA PHE A 31 13.66 -17.56 -9.04
C PHE A 31 14.07 -18.77 -8.20
N ARG A 32 13.33 -19.03 -7.12
CA ARG A 32 13.50 -20.24 -6.30
C ARG A 32 12.13 -20.75 -5.85
N VAL A 33 11.94 -22.07 -5.89
CA VAL A 33 10.79 -22.72 -5.25
C VAL A 33 11.10 -22.87 -3.77
N THR A 34 10.19 -22.39 -2.92
CA THR A 34 10.34 -22.39 -1.46
C THR A 34 9.07 -22.97 -0.84
N THR A 35 9.17 -23.54 0.36
CA THR A 35 8.02 -23.97 1.18
C THR A 35 8.31 -23.64 2.64
N PRO A 36 7.28 -23.32 3.46
CA PRO A 36 7.46 -23.16 4.91
C PRO A 36 7.91 -24.45 5.62
N LEU A 37 7.86 -25.60 4.93
CA LEU A 37 8.22 -26.90 5.47
C LEU A 37 9.73 -27.21 5.40
N CYS A 38 10.54 -26.37 4.75
CA CYS A 38 11.99 -26.52 4.73
C CYS A 38 12.57 -26.41 6.16
N GLY A 39 13.49 -27.30 6.54
CA GLY A 39 14.12 -27.29 7.86
C GLY A 39 13.33 -27.98 8.98
N VAL A 40 12.14 -28.52 8.71
CA VAL A 40 11.33 -29.20 9.73
C VAL A 40 11.94 -30.55 10.12
N CYS A 41 12.28 -31.40 9.15
CA CYS A 41 12.96 -32.68 9.37
C CYS A 41 13.57 -33.22 8.07
N LYS A 42 14.57 -34.10 8.18
CA LYS A 42 15.30 -34.67 7.03
C LYS A 42 14.41 -35.42 6.04
N GLN A 43 13.40 -36.14 6.54
CA GLN A 43 12.49 -36.91 5.68
C GLN A 43 11.67 -35.96 4.78
N LEU A 44 11.10 -34.91 5.37
CA LEU A 44 10.31 -33.94 4.61
C LEU A 44 11.17 -33.14 3.64
N GLU A 45 12.42 -32.86 3.98
CA GLU A 45 13.39 -32.24 3.06
C GLU A 45 13.65 -33.12 1.83
N ALA A 46 13.82 -34.44 2.03
CA ALA A 46 13.95 -35.37 0.92
C ALA A 46 12.69 -35.41 0.04
N ASP A 47 11.50 -35.47 0.67
CA ASP A 47 10.21 -35.43 -0.04
C ASP A 47 10.07 -34.11 -0.85
N ILE A 48 10.49 -32.96 -0.28
CA ILE A 48 10.47 -31.65 -0.96
C ILE A 48 11.45 -31.61 -2.13
N ASP A 49 12.67 -32.12 -1.96
CA ASP A 49 13.70 -32.10 -2.99
C ASP A 49 13.34 -33.01 -4.17
N GLU A 50 12.72 -34.17 -3.90
CA GLU A 50 12.17 -35.05 -4.93
C GLU A 50 11.10 -34.34 -5.76
N MET A 51 10.14 -33.69 -5.10
CA MET A 51 9.07 -32.99 -5.80
C MET A 51 9.51 -31.73 -6.52
N ARG A 52 10.53 -31.01 -6.03
CA ARG A 52 10.91 -29.70 -6.59
C ARG A 52 11.15 -29.76 -8.10
N ASN A 53 11.68 -30.87 -8.61
CA ASN A 53 12.00 -31.05 -10.03
C ASN A 53 10.78 -31.39 -10.89
N SER A 54 9.71 -31.91 -10.29
CA SER A 54 8.47 -32.32 -10.97
C SER A 54 7.26 -31.45 -10.59
N TRP A 55 7.42 -30.52 -9.66
CA TRP A 55 6.34 -29.65 -9.20
C TRP A 55 6.00 -28.61 -10.26
N LEU A 56 4.72 -28.55 -10.63
CA LEU A 56 4.15 -27.51 -11.48
C LEU A 56 3.15 -26.72 -10.65
N PRO A 57 3.17 -25.37 -10.70
CA PRO A 57 2.10 -24.56 -10.15
C PRO A 57 0.78 -24.95 -10.80
N SER A 58 -0.20 -25.36 -9.99
CA SER A 58 -1.53 -25.69 -10.50
C SER A 58 -2.29 -24.43 -10.91
N ALA A 59 -3.37 -24.57 -11.69
CA ALA A 59 -4.28 -23.45 -11.97
C ALA A 59 -4.98 -22.90 -10.71
N THR A 60 -5.07 -23.71 -9.65
CA THR A 60 -5.59 -23.30 -8.34
C THR A 60 -4.54 -22.63 -7.46
N THR A 61 -3.25 -22.83 -7.76
CA THR A 61 -2.16 -22.12 -7.09
C THR A 61 -2.22 -20.68 -7.56
N ASP A 62 -2.27 -19.73 -6.63
CA ASP A 62 -2.30 -18.30 -6.96
C ASP A 62 -1.12 -17.96 -7.88
N THR A 63 -1.41 -17.69 -9.17
CA THR A 63 -0.39 -17.32 -10.17
C THR A 63 0.05 -15.86 -10.01
N SER A 64 -0.38 -15.19 -8.92
CA SER A 64 0.08 -13.87 -8.52
C SER A 64 1.52 -13.90 -8.03
N ILE A 65 2.42 -13.38 -8.84
CA ILE A 65 3.83 -13.26 -8.48
C ILE A 65 4.11 -11.88 -7.88
N LEU A 66 4.53 -11.88 -6.61
CA LEU A 66 4.96 -10.67 -5.91
C LEU A 66 6.43 -10.34 -6.22
N LEU A 67 6.65 -9.16 -6.79
CA LEU A 67 7.96 -8.59 -7.07
C LEU A 67 8.34 -7.59 -5.98
N SER A 68 9.54 -7.76 -5.42
CA SER A 68 10.13 -6.82 -4.46
C SER A 68 11.18 -5.89 -5.07
N TYR A 69 11.53 -6.10 -6.35
CA TYR A 69 12.54 -5.32 -7.06
C TYR A 69 12.07 -5.10 -8.50
N THR A 70 12.57 -4.05 -9.13
CA THR A 70 12.25 -3.71 -10.53
C THR A 70 13.06 -4.49 -11.56
N LYS A 71 14.27 -4.93 -11.19
CA LYS A 71 15.17 -5.69 -12.06
C LYS A 71 14.82 -7.18 -12.18
N THR A 72 13.59 -7.58 -11.86
CA THR A 72 13.15 -8.99 -11.75
C THR A 72 12.55 -9.55 -13.03
N THR A 73 12.40 -8.74 -14.07
CA THR A 73 11.74 -9.14 -15.33
C THR A 73 12.47 -10.32 -15.96
N ASN A 74 13.80 -10.32 -15.96
CA ASN A 74 14.61 -11.47 -16.42
C ASN A 74 14.29 -12.74 -15.63
N ALA A 75 14.12 -12.63 -14.32
CA ALA A 75 13.77 -13.78 -13.48
C ALA A 75 12.36 -14.32 -13.82
N LEU A 76 11.41 -13.46 -14.18
CA LEU A 76 10.09 -13.86 -14.67
C LEU A 76 10.17 -14.57 -16.04
N SER A 77 10.99 -14.08 -16.96
CA SER A 77 11.21 -14.74 -18.25
C SER A 77 11.83 -16.13 -18.05
N CYS A 78 12.87 -16.25 -17.21
CA CYS A 78 13.47 -17.53 -16.86
C CYS A 78 12.48 -18.49 -16.20
N LEU A 79 11.65 -17.99 -15.27
CA LEU A 79 10.58 -18.77 -14.66
C LEU A 79 9.60 -19.32 -15.70
N SER A 80 9.18 -18.46 -16.63
CA SER A 80 8.26 -18.83 -17.69
C SER A 80 8.85 -19.88 -18.62
N ILE A 81 10.10 -19.72 -19.03
CA ILE A 81 10.79 -20.73 -19.86
C ILE A 81 10.87 -22.07 -19.11
N HIS A 82 11.30 -22.05 -17.84
CA HIS A 82 11.46 -23.25 -17.04
C HIS A 82 10.16 -24.05 -16.90
N TYR A 83 9.07 -23.40 -16.48
CA TYR A 83 7.82 -24.12 -16.26
C TYR A 83 7.09 -24.49 -17.56
N ASN A 84 7.25 -23.73 -18.64
CA ASN A 84 6.79 -24.17 -19.95
C ASN A 84 7.51 -25.44 -20.42
N GLN A 85 8.83 -25.53 -20.20
CA GLN A 85 9.59 -26.74 -20.52
C GLN A 85 9.15 -27.92 -19.66
N LEU A 86 9.01 -27.72 -18.34
CA LEU A 86 8.57 -28.77 -17.41
C LEU A 86 7.15 -29.26 -17.71
N ALA A 87 6.24 -28.34 -18.06
CA ALA A 87 4.88 -28.67 -18.50
C ALA A 87 4.91 -29.56 -19.74
N ARG A 88 5.66 -29.15 -20.77
CA ARG A 88 5.84 -29.94 -22.01
C ARG A 88 6.44 -31.31 -21.76
N SER A 89 7.51 -31.40 -20.97
CA SER A 89 8.21 -32.68 -20.73
C SER A 89 7.38 -33.65 -19.88
N SER A 90 6.51 -33.15 -19.02
CA SER A 90 5.64 -33.98 -18.17
C SER A 90 4.24 -34.22 -18.75
N GLY A 91 3.94 -33.71 -19.95
CA GLY A 91 2.61 -33.84 -20.57
C GLY A 91 1.49 -33.13 -19.79
N ARG A 92 1.84 -32.20 -18.89
CA ARG A 92 0.90 -31.42 -18.09
C ARG A 92 0.76 -30.00 -18.64
N SER A 93 -0.33 -29.34 -18.33
CA SER A 93 -0.53 -27.92 -18.68
C SER A 93 -0.04 -27.01 -17.54
N TRP A 94 0.49 -25.85 -17.91
CA TRP A 94 0.80 -24.76 -16.99
C TRP A 94 0.15 -23.48 -17.51
N PRO A 95 -0.69 -22.79 -16.72
CA PRO A 95 -1.41 -21.60 -17.17
C PRO A 95 -0.50 -20.38 -17.42
N GLY A 96 0.77 -20.45 -17.00
CA GLY A 96 1.68 -19.31 -17.04
C GLY A 96 1.53 -18.40 -15.83
N ILE A 97 2.02 -17.16 -15.96
CA ILE A 97 1.94 -16.13 -14.93
C ILE A 97 0.84 -15.16 -15.32
N LEU A 98 -0.32 -15.20 -14.65
CA LEU A 98 -1.45 -14.34 -15.04
C LEU A 98 -1.37 -12.96 -14.40
N HIS A 99 -0.89 -12.89 -13.15
CA HIS A 99 -0.86 -11.67 -12.36
C HIS A 99 0.54 -11.39 -11.84
N VAL A 100 1.01 -10.17 -12.07
CA VAL A 100 2.29 -9.68 -11.52
C VAL A 100 1.99 -8.52 -10.60
N ARG A 101 2.43 -8.60 -9.35
CA ARG A 101 2.28 -7.52 -8.37
C ARG A 101 3.64 -6.95 -8.02
N LEU A 102 3.88 -5.69 -8.33
CA LEU A 102 5.09 -4.97 -7.92
C LEU A 102 4.79 -4.16 -6.65
N ARG A 103 5.46 -4.51 -5.55
CA ARG A 103 5.35 -3.71 -4.32
C ARG A 103 6.18 -2.44 -4.44
N TYR A 104 5.56 -1.29 -4.23
CA TYR A 104 6.25 0.00 -4.26
C TYR A 104 7.13 0.21 -3.03
N TRP A 105 6.64 -0.20 -1.86
CA TRP A 105 7.37 -0.06 -0.59
C TRP A 105 8.27 -1.26 -0.32
N SER A 106 9.53 -1.02 0.05
CA SER A 106 10.38 -2.09 0.56
C SER A 106 9.84 -2.62 1.89
N ASN A 107 9.96 -3.93 2.12
CA ASN A 107 9.66 -4.54 3.42
C ASN A 107 10.87 -4.57 4.36
N ILE A 108 11.94 -3.82 4.03
CA ILE A 108 13.17 -3.78 4.83
C ILE A 108 13.05 -2.62 5.81
N ILE A 109 12.98 -2.95 7.09
CA ILE A 109 13.09 -1.97 8.17
C ILE A 109 14.55 -1.50 8.26
N PRO A 110 14.81 -0.19 8.21
CA PRO A 110 16.14 0.32 8.43
C PRO A 110 16.73 -0.12 9.78
N PRO A 111 18.04 -0.46 9.84
CA PRO A 111 18.68 -0.74 11.11
C PRO A 111 18.62 0.49 12.02
N GLN A 112 18.38 0.27 13.31
CA GLN A 112 18.19 1.31 14.33
C GLN A 112 19.42 2.22 14.55
N ARG A 113 20.56 1.94 13.90
CA ARG A 113 21.87 2.55 14.17
C ARG A 113 22.35 3.57 13.13
N SER A 114 21.46 4.29 12.43
CA SER A 114 21.94 5.48 11.74
C SER A 114 22.09 6.62 12.75
N SER A 115 23.28 7.19 12.84
CA SER A 115 23.64 8.39 13.60
C SER A 115 22.49 9.40 13.76
N ARG A 116 22.51 10.15 14.88
CA ARG A 116 21.61 11.30 15.22
C ARG A 116 21.39 12.31 14.08
N THR A 117 22.15 12.23 13.00
CA THR A 117 22.18 13.15 11.85
C THR A 117 21.41 12.66 10.61
N LYS A 118 21.08 11.38 10.48
CA LYS A 118 20.37 10.89 9.29
C LYS A 118 18.89 10.70 9.58
N SER A 119 18.09 11.57 8.98
CA SER A 119 16.64 11.50 9.01
C SER A 119 16.16 10.08 8.63
N PRO A 120 15.23 9.46 9.38
CA PRO A 120 14.66 8.13 9.07
C PRO A 120 14.17 8.01 7.61
N LEU A 121 13.85 9.16 7.02
CA LEU A 121 13.40 9.41 5.66
C LEU A 121 14.38 8.93 4.57
N VAL A 122 15.70 8.98 4.84
CA VAL A 122 16.74 8.58 3.86
C VAL A 122 16.84 7.05 3.73
N LEU A 123 16.33 6.32 4.72
CA LEU A 123 16.55 4.88 4.82
C LEU A 123 15.41 4.04 4.25
N LEU A 124 14.21 4.62 4.11
CA LEU A 124 13.10 3.95 3.46
C LEU A 124 13.35 3.89 1.95
N LYS A 125 13.68 2.70 1.49
CA LYS A 125 13.85 2.44 0.05
C LYS A 125 12.48 2.21 -0.56
N VAL A 126 12.08 3.09 -1.46
CA VAL A 126 11.00 2.82 -2.42
C VAL A 126 11.58 2.12 -3.65
N VAL A 127 10.76 1.30 -4.29
CA VAL A 127 11.12 0.63 -5.53
C VAL A 127 11.26 1.65 -6.65
N ASP A 128 12.37 1.58 -7.40
CA ASP A 128 12.68 2.50 -8.49
C ASP A 128 11.99 2.07 -9.79
N LEU A 129 10.77 2.55 -9.99
CA LEU A 129 9.94 2.25 -11.17
C LEU A 129 10.64 2.59 -12.51
N GLY A 130 11.58 3.54 -12.54
CA GLY A 130 12.30 3.91 -13.77
C GLY A 130 13.19 2.79 -14.33
N THR A 131 13.52 1.81 -13.49
CA THR A 131 14.31 0.64 -13.87
C THR A 131 13.48 -0.60 -14.19
N PHE A 132 12.15 -0.54 -14.03
CA PHE A 132 11.27 -1.62 -14.48
C PHE A 132 11.17 -1.60 -16.01
N ARG A 133 11.20 -2.77 -16.63
CA ARG A 133 11.13 -2.94 -18.08
C ARG A 133 9.98 -3.86 -18.42
N ALA A 134 8.83 -3.31 -18.84
CA ALA A 134 7.65 -4.13 -19.10
C ALA A 134 7.88 -5.14 -20.25
N HIS A 135 8.71 -4.82 -21.25
CA HIS A 135 9.11 -5.72 -22.35
C HIS A 135 9.74 -7.06 -21.91
N GLY A 136 10.08 -7.23 -20.64
CA GLY A 136 10.55 -8.54 -20.12
C GLY A 136 9.44 -9.39 -19.50
N LEU A 137 8.19 -8.93 -19.49
CA LEU A 137 7.07 -9.68 -18.93
C LEU A 137 6.72 -10.88 -19.83
N PRO A 138 6.45 -12.06 -19.26
CA PRO A 138 5.96 -13.19 -20.05
C PRO A 138 4.62 -12.88 -20.72
N THR A 139 4.39 -13.45 -21.91
CA THR A 139 3.15 -13.24 -22.67
C THR A 139 1.89 -13.81 -22.01
N SER A 140 2.04 -14.61 -20.96
CA SER A 140 0.89 -15.06 -20.14
C SER A 140 0.36 -13.99 -19.20
N VAL A 141 1.09 -12.89 -18.99
CA VAL A 141 0.72 -11.84 -18.02
C VAL A 141 -0.47 -11.05 -18.52
N GLN A 142 -1.58 -11.14 -17.81
CA GLN A 142 -2.83 -10.43 -18.12
C GLN A 142 -2.98 -9.17 -17.27
N THR A 143 -2.48 -9.18 -16.04
CA THR A 143 -2.60 -8.06 -15.11
C THR A 143 -1.27 -7.72 -14.47
N PHE A 144 -0.91 -6.44 -14.53
CA PHE A 144 0.17 -5.85 -13.75
C PHE A 144 -0.43 -4.95 -12.66
N GLN A 145 -0.12 -5.25 -11.40
CA GLN A 145 -0.57 -4.52 -10.23
C GLN A 145 0.60 -3.78 -9.61
N LEU A 146 0.52 -2.46 -9.50
CA LEU A 146 1.38 -1.68 -8.64
C LEU A 146 0.74 -1.58 -7.26
N ASP A 147 1.37 -2.20 -6.28
CA ASP A 147 0.91 -2.26 -4.90
C ASP A 147 1.54 -1.13 -4.07
N LEU A 148 0.70 -0.18 -3.69
CA LEU A 148 1.07 0.98 -2.86
C LEU A 148 0.81 0.75 -1.37
N ASP A 149 0.35 -0.43 -0.96
CA ASP A 149 0.18 -0.75 0.46
C ASP A 149 1.54 -0.73 1.16
N MET A 150 1.61 0.05 2.23
CA MET A 150 2.78 0.08 3.07
C MET A 150 2.79 -1.15 3.98
N PRO A 151 3.90 -1.92 4.03
CA PRO A 151 3.98 -3.07 4.92
C PRO A 151 3.75 -2.65 6.38
N PRO A 152 2.97 -3.40 7.18
CA PRO A 152 2.64 -3.02 8.56
C PRO A 152 3.86 -2.75 9.44
N ALA A 153 4.96 -3.49 9.21
CA ALA A 153 6.21 -3.29 9.93
C ALA A 153 6.87 -1.94 9.63
N ILE A 154 6.71 -1.42 8.40
CA ILE A 154 7.17 -0.09 8.01
C ILE A 154 6.24 0.98 8.57
N VAL A 155 4.92 0.76 8.55
CA VAL A 155 3.94 1.66 9.18
C VAL A 155 4.28 1.85 10.66
N LYS A 156 4.40 0.74 11.40
CA LYS A 156 4.77 0.75 12.81
C LYS A 156 6.13 1.42 13.06
N TYR A 157 7.13 1.10 12.21
CA TYR A 157 8.43 1.74 12.30
C TYR A 157 8.29 3.26 12.19
N LEU A 158 7.52 3.76 11.22
CA LEU A 158 7.32 5.20 11.04
C LEU A 158 6.57 5.83 12.22
N GLU A 159 5.51 5.18 12.70
CA GLU A 159 4.73 5.63 13.87
C GLU A 159 5.59 5.75 15.13
N ASP A 160 6.55 4.83 15.33
CA ASP A 160 7.51 4.92 16.43
C ASP A 160 8.40 6.18 16.38
N TYR A 161 8.62 6.79 15.20
CA TYR A 161 9.41 8.03 15.03
C TYR A 161 8.58 9.30 14.90
N TRP A 162 7.25 9.20 14.93
CA TRP A 162 6.34 10.34 14.83
C TRP A 162 5.97 10.92 16.21
N PRO A 163 5.30 12.08 16.27
CA PRO A 163 4.83 12.65 17.53
C PRO A 163 4.01 11.62 18.34
N GLY A 164 4.45 11.35 19.58
CA GLY A 164 3.87 10.32 20.45
C GLY A 164 4.48 8.91 20.30
N GLY A 165 5.40 8.72 19.34
CA GLY A 165 6.11 7.48 19.10
C GLY A 165 7.21 7.21 20.12
N SER A 166 7.48 5.91 20.37
CA SER A 166 8.44 5.44 21.37
C SER A 166 9.91 5.78 21.08
N ARG A 167 10.23 6.13 19.83
CA ARG A 167 11.59 6.38 19.33
C ARG A 167 11.86 7.83 18.98
N LEU A 168 10.87 8.71 19.10
CA LEU A 168 11.06 10.14 18.90
C LEU A 168 11.95 10.70 20.02
N GLN A 169 13.15 11.16 19.66
CA GLN A 169 14.04 11.89 20.57
C GLN A 169 13.97 13.38 20.23
N GLY A 170 13.42 14.19 21.15
CA GLY A 170 13.29 15.63 21.00
C GLY A 170 11.87 16.10 20.69
N PRO A 171 11.68 17.41 20.42
CA PRO A 171 10.38 17.98 20.15
C PRO A 171 9.76 17.37 18.88
N PRO A 172 8.43 17.21 18.81
CA PRO A 172 7.75 16.68 17.65
C PRO A 172 7.98 17.56 16.42
N ILE A 173 8.52 16.98 15.35
CA ILE A 173 8.80 17.70 14.10
C ILE A 173 7.74 17.34 13.06
N TYR A 174 6.53 17.88 13.23
CA TYR A 174 5.40 17.69 12.31
C TYR A 174 5.78 18.05 10.85
N GLU A 175 6.62 19.07 10.66
CA GLU A 175 7.12 19.46 9.35
C GLU A 175 7.94 18.37 8.65
N LEU A 176 8.73 17.58 9.40
CA LEU A 176 9.51 16.49 8.81
C LEU A 176 8.62 15.34 8.35
N GLN A 177 7.60 15.00 9.14
CA GLN A 177 6.60 13.99 8.78
C GLN A 177 5.85 14.43 7.50
N GLN A 178 5.40 15.68 7.45
CA GLN A 178 4.74 16.25 6.27
C GLN A 178 5.65 16.24 5.03
N ARG A 179 6.89 16.72 5.18
CA ARG A 179 7.87 16.76 4.08
C ARG A 179 8.18 15.36 3.58
N PHE A 180 8.29 14.38 4.47
CA PHE A 180 8.48 12.98 4.10
C PHE A 180 7.33 12.44 3.26
N TRP A 181 6.09 12.59 3.74
CA TRP A 181 4.93 12.09 3.03
C TRP A 181 4.72 12.82 1.71
N TRP A 182 4.91 14.13 1.69
CA TRP A 182 4.91 14.91 0.46
C TRP A 182 5.94 14.37 -0.54
N GLN A 183 7.19 14.19 -0.12
CA GLN A 183 8.24 13.71 -1.01
C GLN A 183 7.94 12.29 -1.53
N ASN A 184 7.44 11.38 -0.69
CA ASN A 184 7.17 10.00 -1.12
C ASN A 184 5.91 9.88 -1.97
N VAL A 185 4.82 10.53 -1.57
CA VAL A 185 3.57 10.50 -2.34
C VAL A 185 3.73 11.28 -3.64
N ALA A 186 4.30 12.49 -3.62
CA ALA A 186 4.53 13.26 -4.84
C ALA A 186 5.52 12.56 -5.79
N SER A 187 6.67 12.10 -5.26
CA SER A 187 7.63 11.35 -6.08
C SER A 187 7.04 10.03 -6.58
N GLY A 188 6.27 9.32 -5.76
CA GLY A 188 5.57 8.10 -6.16
C GLY A 188 4.59 8.37 -7.29
N VAL A 189 3.74 9.38 -7.14
CA VAL A 189 2.78 9.82 -8.16
C VAL A 189 3.48 10.15 -9.47
N GLU A 190 4.53 10.98 -9.42
CA GLU A 190 5.29 11.37 -10.61
C GLU A 190 5.99 10.18 -11.26
N LYS A 191 6.57 9.27 -10.46
CA LYS A 191 7.22 8.05 -10.96
C LYS A 191 6.24 7.08 -11.61
N VAL A 192 5.05 6.90 -11.03
CA VAL A 192 4.00 6.05 -11.61
C VAL A 192 3.51 6.65 -12.93
N TYR A 193 3.25 7.96 -12.93
CA TYR A 193 2.84 8.64 -14.15
C TYR A 193 3.93 8.56 -15.24
N ALA A 194 5.19 8.82 -14.88
CA ALA A 194 6.32 8.72 -15.79
C ALA A 194 6.50 7.29 -16.32
N PHE A 195 6.39 6.28 -15.44
CA PHE A 195 6.40 4.87 -15.79
C PHE A 195 5.35 4.56 -16.85
N MET A 196 4.13 5.07 -16.70
CA MET A 196 3.05 4.76 -17.63
C MET A 196 3.21 5.49 -18.95
N LYS A 197 3.64 6.74 -18.91
CA LYS A 197 3.92 7.53 -20.12
C LYS A 197 5.10 6.96 -20.93
N SER A 198 6.08 6.36 -20.25
CA SER A 198 7.25 5.80 -20.93
C SER A 198 6.98 4.47 -21.62
N HIS A 199 5.86 3.80 -21.34
CA HIS A 199 5.48 2.56 -22.02
C HIS A 199 4.48 2.89 -23.14
N HIS A 200 4.85 2.60 -24.39
CA HIS A 200 4.02 2.85 -25.56
C HIS A 200 2.67 2.09 -25.46
N GLY A 201 1.60 2.66 -26.03
CA GLY A 201 0.29 2.00 -26.07
C GLY A 201 -0.55 2.10 -24.80
N TRP A 202 -0.31 3.12 -23.96
CA TRP A 202 -1.24 3.47 -22.90
C TRP A 202 -2.64 3.74 -23.46
N LYS A 203 -3.64 3.01 -22.98
CA LYS A 203 -5.04 3.19 -23.32
C LYS A 203 -5.89 3.18 -22.06
N GLU A 204 -6.90 4.03 -22.05
CA GLU A 204 -7.94 4.06 -21.03
C GLU A 204 -9.27 3.72 -21.70
N GLU A 205 -9.95 2.68 -21.21
CA GLU A 205 -11.19 2.18 -21.80
C GLU A 205 -12.38 2.38 -20.84
N GLY A 206 -13.42 3.07 -21.36
CA GLY A 206 -14.73 3.20 -20.73
C GLY A 206 -14.82 4.21 -19.58
N SER A 207 -16.05 4.46 -19.12
CA SER A 207 -16.37 5.41 -18.04
C SER A 207 -15.86 4.97 -16.66
N ARG A 208 -15.54 3.68 -16.49
CA ARG A 208 -14.92 3.13 -15.28
C ARG A 208 -13.38 3.19 -15.31
N GLY A 209 -12.78 3.65 -16.41
CA GLY A 209 -11.35 3.93 -16.52
C GLY A 209 -10.46 2.70 -16.34
N ARG A 210 -10.79 1.57 -17.00
CA ARG A 210 -9.84 0.44 -17.06
C ARG A 210 -8.62 0.88 -17.85
N LYS A 211 -7.46 0.46 -17.39
CA LYS A 211 -6.18 1.02 -17.76
C LYS A 211 -5.31 -0.09 -18.33
N TYR A 212 -4.76 0.13 -19.52
CA TYR A 212 -3.99 -0.87 -20.24
C TYR A 212 -2.64 -0.31 -20.68
N ILE A 213 -1.62 -1.16 -20.61
CA ILE A 213 -0.33 -0.92 -21.25
C ILE A 213 -0.16 -1.94 -22.37
N THR A 214 0.41 -1.52 -23.51
CA THR A 214 0.79 -2.46 -24.58
C THR A 214 2.25 -2.84 -24.41
N VAL A 215 2.52 -4.13 -24.29
CA VAL A 215 3.86 -4.70 -24.18
C VAL A 215 4.01 -5.72 -25.29
N ASP A 216 4.92 -5.48 -26.23
CA ASP A 216 5.20 -6.39 -27.36
C ASP A 216 3.95 -6.83 -28.13
N GLY A 217 2.99 -5.90 -28.30
CA GLY A 217 1.72 -6.13 -29.00
C GLY A 217 0.60 -6.72 -28.13
N GLN A 218 0.88 -7.08 -26.87
CA GLN A 218 -0.10 -7.58 -25.92
C GLN A 218 -0.64 -6.47 -25.02
N GLU A 219 -1.96 -6.41 -24.83
CA GLU A 219 -2.58 -5.52 -23.85
C GLU A 219 -2.57 -6.16 -22.46
N ILE A 220 -1.95 -5.48 -21.50
CA ILE A 220 -1.87 -5.89 -20.10
C ILE A 220 -2.66 -4.89 -19.27
N GLU A 221 -3.62 -5.39 -18.47
CA GLU A 221 -4.38 -4.54 -17.56
C GLU A 221 -3.46 -4.02 -16.45
N PHE A 222 -3.37 -2.70 -16.32
CA PHE A 222 -2.61 -2.01 -15.30
C PHE A 222 -3.52 -1.57 -14.16
N LYS A 223 -3.24 -2.05 -12.94
CA LYS A 223 -3.96 -1.65 -11.73
C LYS A 223 -3.01 -0.99 -10.76
N VAL A 224 -3.46 0.08 -10.13
CA VAL A 224 -2.86 0.55 -8.88
C VAL A 224 -3.76 0.09 -7.75
N ILE A 225 -3.19 -0.61 -6.79
CA ILE A 225 -3.88 -1.11 -5.60
C ILE A 225 -3.22 -0.56 -4.34
N GLY A 226 -3.95 -0.71 -3.25
CA GLY A 226 -3.52 -0.32 -1.92
C GLY A 226 -4.19 0.95 -1.43
N LYS A 227 -3.99 1.23 -0.14
CA LYS A 227 -4.59 2.34 0.59
C LYS A 227 -3.53 3.13 1.33
N MET A 228 -3.77 4.43 1.46
CA MET A 228 -2.93 5.26 2.32
C MET A 228 -3.33 5.01 3.78
N PRO A 229 -2.39 4.63 4.67
CA PRO A 229 -2.69 4.51 6.09
C PRO A 229 -3.24 5.83 6.66
N GLU A 230 -4.25 5.74 7.52
CA GLU A 230 -5.01 6.89 8.03
C GLU A 230 -4.10 7.93 8.72
N SER A 231 -3.16 7.46 9.55
CA SER A 231 -2.17 8.30 10.24
C SER A 231 -1.30 9.13 9.27
N GLN A 232 -1.13 8.67 8.04
CA GLN A 232 -0.34 9.34 7.00
C GLN A 232 -1.18 10.35 6.23
N ALA A 233 -2.43 9.98 5.91
CA ALA A 233 -3.38 10.89 5.31
C ALA A 233 -3.61 12.10 6.22
N GLU A 234 -3.75 11.88 7.53
CA GLU A 234 -3.89 12.96 8.53
C GLU A 234 -2.68 13.89 8.50
N ALA A 235 -1.47 13.34 8.59
CA ALA A 235 -0.23 14.11 8.56
C ALA A 235 -0.14 14.99 7.30
N MET A 236 -0.55 14.48 6.14
CA MET A 236 -0.55 15.26 4.89
C MET A 236 -1.62 16.35 4.88
N VAL A 237 -2.82 16.09 5.39
CA VAL A 237 -3.94 17.04 5.35
C VAL A 237 -3.72 18.22 6.30
N HIS A 238 -3.07 17.97 7.44
CA HIS A 238 -2.71 18.98 8.43
C HIS A 238 -1.50 19.83 8.05
N GLY A 239 -0.76 19.47 7.00
CA GLY A 239 0.43 20.21 6.60
C GLY A 239 0.17 21.53 5.92
N GLU A 240 0.97 22.54 6.27
CA GLU A 240 0.92 23.89 5.67
C GLU A 240 1.25 23.89 4.17
N ASN A 241 1.85 22.81 3.67
CA ASN A 241 2.15 22.62 2.26
C ASN A 241 0.88 22.33 1.44
N ALA A 242 0.09 23.37 1.16
CA ALA A 242 -1.10 23.35 0.28
C ALA A 242 -0.84 22.86 -1.16
N LYS A 243 0.42 22.58 -1.53
CA LYS A 243 0.83 22.08 -2.85
C LYS A 243 0.36 20.65 -3.11
N TRP A 244 0.09 19.83 -2.08
CA TRP A 244 -0.37 18.46 -2.32
C TRP A 244 -1.75 18.38 -2.93
N TRP A 245 -2.62 19.33 -2.62
CA TRP A 245 -3.93 19.42 -3.26
C TRP A 245 -3.81 19.70 -4.76
N LYS A 246 -2.80 20.48 -5.18
CA LYS A 246 -2.51 20.69 -6.60
C LYS A 246 -2.04 19.43 -7.30
N LEU A 247 -1.43 18.48 -6.58
CA LEU A 247 -1.03 17.19 -7.13
C LEU A 247 -2.24 16.27 -7.32
N VAL A 248 -3.08 16.15 -6.30
CA VAL A 248 -4.23 15.22 -6.26
C VAL A 248 -5.34 15.57 -7.26
N ASN A 249 -5.40 16.83 -7.71
CA ASN A 249 -6.33 17.30 -8.72
C ASN A 249 -5.73 17.39 -10.13
N ARG A 250 -4.50 16.92 -10.35
CA ARG A 250 -3.98 16.88 -11.72
C ARG A 250 -4.69 15.75 -12.48
N PRO A 251 -5.04 15.95 -13.75
CA PRO A 251 -5.53 14.84 -14.58
C PRO A 251 -4.57 13.64 -14.60
N SER A 252 -3.26 13.90 -14.49
CA SER A 252 -2.22 12.87 -14.41
C SER A 252 -2.34 11.94 -13.19
N THR A 253 -3.08 12.32 -12.15
CA THR A 253 -3.26 11.50 -10.94
C THR A 253 -4.52 10.64 -10.96
N MET A 254 -5.33 10.67 -12.03
CA MET A 254 -6.52 9.82 -12.15
C MET A 254 -6.20 8.32 -12.07
N ILE A 255 -4.97 7.94 -12.42
CA ILE A 255 -4.43 6.59 -12.24
C ILE A 255 -4.42 6.15 -10.78
N LEU A 256 -4.22 7.10 -9.87
CA LEU A 256 -4.05 6.91 -8.45
C LEU A 256 -5.30 7.29 -7.67
N ASP A 257 -6.43 7.53 -8.34
CA ASP A 257 -7.65 7.99 -7.67
C ASP A 257 -8.07 7.04 -6.54
N GLY A 258 -7.98 5.71 -6.75
CA GLY A 258 -8.25 4.73 -5.71
C GLY A 258 -7.38 4.93 -4.45
N TYR A 259 -6.08 5.17 -4.63
CA TYR A 259 -5.12 5.39 -3.54
C TYR A 259 -5.25 6.77 -2.90
N LEU A 260 -5.57 7.80 -3.69
CA LEU A 260 -5.67 9.20 -3.24
C LEU A 260 -7.07 9.54 -2.71
N ASN A 261 -8.07 8.68 -2.90
CA ASN A 261 -9.44 8.92 -2.44
C ASN A 261 -9.52 9.10 -0.92
N ASP A 262 -8.78 8.31 -0.14
CA ASP A 262 -8.76 8.44 1.32
C ASP A 262 -8.28 9.84 1.74
N LEU A 263 -7.24 10.35 1.07
CA LEU A 263 -6.70 11.69 1.28
C LEU A 263 -7.70 12.79 0.88
N LYS A 264 -8.40 12.63 -0.26
CA LYS A 264 -9.47 13.55 -0.71
C LYS A 264 -10.62 13.59 0.32
N SER A 265 -11.09 12.42 0.73
CA SER A 265 -12.18 12.27 1.70
C SER A 265 -11.83 12.87 3.06
N MET A 266 -10.61 12.62 3.55
CA MET A 266 -10.15 13.18 4.83
C MET A 266 -10.04 14.70 4.78
N ARG A 267 -9.52 15.28 3.69
CA ARG A 267 -9.50 16.73 3.51
C ARG A 267 -10.89 17.33 3.50
N LEU A 268 -11.84 16.71 2.81
CA LEU A 268 -13.22 17.16 2.77
C LEU A 268 -13.81 17.22 4.19
N LYS A 269 -13.67 16.14 4.96
CA LYS A 269 -14.11 16.09 6.37
C LYS A 269 -13.47 17.20 7.23
N MET A 270 -12.18 17.47 7.03
CA MET A 270 -11.49 18.54 7.76
C MET A 270 -11.96 19.94 7.36
N LEU A 271 -12.22 20.18 6.07
CA LEU A 271 -12.79 21.44 5.59
C LEU A 271 -14.19 21.66 6.16
N GLU A 272 -15.03 20.62 6.18
CA GLU A 272 -16.36 20.66 6.79
C GLU A 272 -16.28 21.00 8.28
N LYS A 273 -15.37 20.36 9.02
CA LYS A 273 -15.11 20.68 10.44
C LYS A 273 -14.68 22.13 10.64
N ALA A 274 -13.75 22.63 9.83
CA ALA A 274 -13.25 24.00 9.92
C ALA A 274 -14.36 25.02 9.63
N ILE A 275 -15.17 24.78 8.60
CA ILE A 275 -16.33 25.61 8.26
C ILE A 275 -17.36 25.60 9.40
N ALA A 276 -17.65 24.44 9.99
CA ALA A 276 -18.56 24.32 11.12
C ALA A 276 -18.04 25.10 12.35
N GLN A 277 -16.75 25.00 12.66
CA GLN A 277 -16.13 25.71 13.77
C GLN A 277 -16.11 27.24 13.55
N ALA A 278 -15.83 27.70 12.32
CA ALA A 278 -15.90 29.11 11.95
C ALA A 278 -17.32 29.67 12.18
N LYS A 279 -18.36 28.96 11.69
CA LYS A 279 -19.77 29.33 11.91
C LYS A 279 -20.14 29.41 13.40
N LEU A 280 -19.64 28.48 14.22
CA LEU A 280 -19.86 28.52 15.68
C LEU A 280 -19.17 29.74 16.32
N SER A 281 -17.96 30.05 15.89
CA SER A 281 -17.20 31.19 16.41
C SER A 281 -17.83 32.54 16.02
N GLU A 282 -18.45 32.65 14.84
CA GLU A 282 -19.21 33.83 14.42
C GLU A 282 -20.56 33.98 15.16
N GLN A 283 -21.20 32.87 15.51
CA GLN A 283 -22.46 32.88 16.26
C GLN A 283 -22.26 33.19 17.75
N ALA A 284 -21.12 32.81 18.34
CA ALA A 284 -20.81 33.04 19.75
C ALA A 284 -20.94 34.52 20.20
N PRO A 285 -20.35 35.52 19.52
CA PRO A 285 -20.50 36.92 19.92
C PRO A 285 -21.93 37.44 19.71
N ARG A 286 -22.66 36.95 18.70
CA ARG A 286 -24.08 37.30 18.48
C ARG A 286 -24.97 36.78 19.61
N LYS A 287 -24.72 35.55 20.09
CA LYS A 287 -25.42 34.98 21.24
C LYS A 287 -25.10 35.74 22.53
N ARG A 288 -23.81 36.03 22.80
CA ARG A 288 -23.39 36.84 23.95
C ARG A 288 -24.04 38.22 23.96
N LYS A 289 -24.03 38.95 22.83
CA LYS A 289 -24.69 40.25 22.70
C LYS A 289 -26.20 40.17 22.99
N ARG A 290 -26.89 39.14 22.49
CA ARG A 290 -28.31 38.93 22.78
C ARG A 290 -28.56 38.63 24.25
N GLU A 291 -27.73 37.80 24.87
CA GLU A 291 -27.80 37.50 26.31
C GLU A 291 -27.57 38.76 27.15
N ASP A 292 -26.55 39.56 26.80
CA ASP A 292 -26.22 40.84 27.44
C ASP A 292 -27.34 41.89 27.27
N GLU A 293 -28.05 41.90 26.14
CA GLU A 293 -29.22 42.77 25.93
C GLU A 293 -30.48 42.27 26.69
N MET A 294 -30.61 40.96 26.88
CA MET A 294 -31.78 40.35 27.52
C MET A 294 -31.69 40.35 29.05
N ASN A 295 -30.48 40.24 29.62
CA ASN A 295 -30.25 40.18 31.07
C ASN A 295 -30.73 41.44 31.83
N PRO A 296 -30.50 42.69 31.34
CA PRO A 296 -31.04 43.90 31.94
C PRO A 296 -32.58 43.97 31.89
N ARG A 297 -33.19 43.46 30.81
CA ARG A 297 -34.66 43.42 30.67
C ARG A 297 -35.28 42.44 31.66
N LEU A 298 -34.64 41.29 31.87
CA LEU A 298 -35.04 40.30 32.87
C LEU A 298 -34.86 40.83 34.30
N LYS A 299 -33.75 41.52 34.60
CA LYS A 299 -33.56 42.21 35.89
C LYS A 299 -34.65 43.26 36.15
N LYS A 300 -34.94 44.14 35.17
CA LYS A 300 -36.01 45.16 35.29
C LYS A 300 -37.40 44.54 35.54
N ARG A 301 -37.73 43.41 34.91
CA ARG A 301 -39.00 42.70 35.15
C ARG A 301 -39.10 42.13 36.57
N LYS A 302 -38.03 41.53 37.09
CA LYS A 302 -38.00 41.01 38.46
C LYS A 302 -38.14 42.14 39.52
N THR A 303 -37.50 43.29 39.30
CA THR A 303 -37.64 44.45 40.21
C THR A 303 -39.06 45.04 40.23
N LYS A 304 -39.80 44.97 39.11
CA LYS A 304 -41.20 45.42 39.05
C LYS A 304 -42.19 44.46 39.72
N LEU A 305 -41.93 43.15 39.68
CA LEU A 305 -42.79 42.12 40.30
C LEU A 305 -42.52 41.94 41.80
N GLY A 306 -41.33 42.34 42.28
CA GLY A 306 -40.93 42.22 43.68
C GLY A 306 -41.27 43.42 44.57
N ARG A 307 -42.11 44.38 44.13
CA ARG A 307 -42.75 45.33 45.05
C ARG A 307 -44.06 44.68 45.51
N PRO A 308 -44.14 44.10 46.72
CA PRO A 308 -45.42 43.76 47.29
C PRO A 308 -46.21 45.05 47.38
N GLY A 309 -47.49 45.01 47.03
CA GLY A 309 -48.40 46.12 47.27
C GLY A 309 -48.28 46.52 48.74
N GLN A 310 -47.68 47.68 48.98
CA GLN A 310 -48.00 48.47 50.16
C GLN A 310 -49.36 49.09 49.82
N SER A 311 -50.40 48.40 50.27
CA SER A 311 -51.78 48.84 50.30
C SER A 311 -52.33 48.34 51.62
#